data_AF-A0A838U757-F1
#
_entry.id   AF-A0A838U757-F1
#
_cell.length_a   1.000
_cell.length_b   1.000
_cell.length_c   1.000
_cell.angle_alpha   90.00
_cell.angle_beta   90.00
_cell.angle_gamma   90.00
#
_symmetry.space_group_name_H-M   'P 1'
#
loop_
_entity.id
_entity.type
_entity.pdbx_description
1 polymer ?
#
loop_
_entity_poly.entity_id
_entity_poly.type
_entity_poly.pdbx_seq_one_letter_code
_entity_poly.pdbx_strand_id
1 'polypeptide(L)'
;MMGGRSWDEWIAEYAESHQHPVNRVTHTLGIPMIVLSIILLPISFFISYVWIAALSLFVIGWLLQFIGHYFEGKPPEFFKDYRFLFVGTRWWLKKMRG
;
A
#
# COMPACT_ATOMS: atom_id res chain seq x y z
N MET A 1 -11.40 14.79 -6.14
CA MET A 1 -11.36 15.29 -4.75
C MET A 1 -11.86 14.19 -3.82
N MET A 2 -11.36 14.12 -2.59
CA MET A 2 -11.82 13.20 -1.54
C MET A 2 -11.81 13.96 -0.21
N GLY A 3 -12.98 14.09 0.43
CA GLY A 3 -13.11 14.80 1.71
C GLY A 3 -12.68 16.28 1.64
N GLY A 4 -13.00 16.97 0.54
CA GLY A 4 -12.67 18.39 0.35
C GLY A 4 -11.24 18.68 -0.16
N ARG A 5 -10.38 17.66 -0.28
CA ARG A 5 -9.00 17.80 -0.79
C ARG A 5 -8.81 17.18 -2.16
N SER A 6 -7.89 17.71 -2.96
CA SER A 6 -7.51 17.13 -4.26
C SER A 6 -6.71 15.83 -4.07
N TRP A 7 -6.65 14.98 -5.11
CA TRP A 7 -5.83 13.76 -5.01
C TRP A 7 -4.34 14.07 -4.94
N ASP A 8 -3.89 15.14 -5.60
CA ASP A 8 -2.50 15.56 -5.54
C ASP A 8 -2.10 16.02 -4.14
N GLU A 9 -2.98 16.71 -3.40
CA GLU A 9 -2.76 17.07 -2.00
C GLU A 9 -2.61 15.83 -1.11
N TRP A 10 -3.50 14.84 -1.25
CA TRP A 10 -3.41 13.59 -0.49
C TRP A 10 -2.12 12.83 -0.79
N ILE A 11 -1.74 12.73 -2.07
CA ILE A 11 -0.52 12.05 -2.49
C ILE A 11 0.73 12.80 -2.01
N ALA A 12 0.70 14.14 -2.03
CA ALA A 12 1.78 14.97 -1.51
C ALA A 12 1.97 14.76 0.00
N GLU A 13 0.89 14.80 0.78
CA GLU A 13 0.93 14.53 2.22
C GLU A 13 1.50 13.14 2.52
N TYR A 14 1.05 12.11 1.79
CA TYR A 14 1.58 10.76 1.92
C TYR A 14 3.07 10.67 1.56
N ALA A 15 3.50 11.35 0.49
CA ALA A 15 4.90 11.36 0.11
C ALA A 15 5.78 12.10 1.15
N GLU A 16 5.29 13.18 1.73
CA GLU A 16 5.92 13.96 2.81
C GLU A 16 6.06 13.14 4.10
N SER A 17 5.08 12.31 4.42
CA SER A 17 5.14 11.47 5.62
C SER A 17 6.05 10.25 5.48
N HIS A 18 6.36 9.81 4.24
CA HIS A 18 7.21 8.66 3.90
C HIS A 18 8.48 9.12 3.17
N GLN A 19 9.51 9.55 3.91
CA GLN A 19 10.76 10.05 3.31
C GLN A 19 11.90 9.04 3.40
N HIS A 20 11.88 8.13 4.37
CA HIS A 20 12.97 7.19 4.58
C HIS A 20 13.13 6.26 3.37
N PRO A 21 14.35 6.04 2.84
CA PRO A 21 14.55 5.26 1.62
C PRO A 21 14.06 3.82 1.77
N VAL A 22 14.29 3.19 2.93
CA VAL A 22 13.78 1.83 3.20
C VAL A 22 12.26 1.80 3.15
N ASN A 23 11.59 2.78 3.78
CA ASN A 23 10.15 2.90 3.76
C ASN A 23 9.62 3.03 2.32
N ARG A 24 10.19 3.93 1.53
CA ARG A 24 9.79 4.10 0.13
C ARG A 24 9.97 2.82 -0.69
N VAL A 25 11.06 2.09 -0.50
CA VAL A 25 11.32 0.82 -1.21
C VAL A 25 10.31 -0.24 -0.79
N THR A 26 10.16 -0.47 0.51
CA THR A 26 9.23 -1.49 1.03
C THR A 26 7.79 -1.19 0.64
N HIS A 27 7.38 0.08 0.62
CA HIS A 27 6.05 0.48 0.19
C HIS A 27 5.84 0.30 -1.31
N THR A 28 6.87 0.62 -2.12
CA THR A 28 6.82 0.42 -3.57
C THR A 28 6.63 -1.05 -3.96
N LEU A 29 7.19 -1.98 -3.17
CA LEU A 29 7.05 -3.42 -3.38
C LEU A 29 5.77 -3.97 -2.72
N GLY A 30 5.47 -3.56 -1.49
CA GLY A 30 4.37 -4.10 -0.71
C GLY A 30 2.98 -3.67 -1.19
N ILE A 31 2.82 -2.43 -1.66
CA ILE A 31 1.52 -1.93 -2.18
C ILE A 31 1.00 -2.81 -3.33
N PRO A 32 1.75 -3.07 -4.41
CA PRO A 32 1.26 -3.91 -5.49
C PRO A 32 1.05 -5.37 -5.05
N MET A 33 1.81 -5.90 -4.08
CA MET A 33 1.56 -7.22 -3.51
C MET A 33 0.19 -7.28 -2.82
N ILE A 34 -0.15 -6.28 -2.01
CA ILE A 34 -1.45 -6.18 -1.34
C ILE A 34 -2.56 -6.03 -2.38
N VAL A 35 -2.40 -5.14 -3.37
CA VAL A 35 -3.39 -4.95 -4.45
C VAL A 35 -3.62 -6.26 -5.21
N LEU A 36 -2.55 -6.96 -5.61
CA LEU A 36 -2.65 -8.23 -6.31
C LEU A 36 -3.30 -9.31 -5.43
N SER A 37 -2.99 -9.37 -4.13
CA SER A 37 -3.63 -10.31 -3.22
C SER A 37 -5.15 -10.18 -3.19
N ILE A 38 -5.66 -8.94 -3.19
CA ILE A 38 -7.09 -8.64 -3.17
C ILE A 38 -7.74 -9.05 -4.50
N ILE A 39 -7.03 -8.90 -5.63
CA ILE A 39 -7.49 -9.36 -6.95
C ILE A 39 -7.51 -10.89 -7.05
N LEU A 40 -6.51 -11.57 -6.48
CA LEU A 40 -6.41 -13.03 -6.52
C LEU A 40 -7.43 -13.74 -5.61
N LEU A 41 -7.86 -13.10 -4.52
CA LEU A 41 -8.82 -13.68 -3.58
C LEU A 41 -10.14 -14.14 -4.25
N PRO A 42 -10.87 -13.33 -5.07
CA PRO A 42 -12.06 -13.82 -5.75
C PRO A 42 -11.75 -14.92 -6.79
N ILE A 43 -10.53 -14.97 -7.34
CA ILE A 43 -10.13 -16.03 -8.27
C ILE A 43 -10.03 -17.38 -7.55
N SER A 44 -9.75 -17.39 -6.24
CA SER A 44 -9.65 -18.65 -5.50
C SER A 44 -10.97 -19.41 -5.37
N PHE A 45 -12.11 -18.78 -5.63
CA PHE A 45 -13.40 -19.48 -5.74
C PHE A 45 -13.46 -20.43 -6.96
N PHE A 46 -12.66 -20.16 -7.99
CA PHE A 46 -12.61 -20.96 -9.22
C PHE A 46 -11.35 -21.84 -9.29
N ILE A 47 -10.27 -21.44 -8.62
CA ILE A 47 -8.98 -22.14 -8.63
C ILE A 47 -8.47 -22.31 -7.20
N SER A 48 -8.71 -23.48 -6.62
CA SER A 48 -8.59 -23.73 -5.18
C SER A 48 -7.18 -23.57 -4.58
N TYR A 49 -6.10 -23.52 -5.36
CA TYR A 49 -4.75 -23.29 -4.82
C TYR A 49 -4.33 -21.81 -4.84
N VAL A 50 -5.09 -20.94 -5.51
CA VAL A 50 -4.77 -19.51 -5.64
C VAL A 50 -4.86 -18.75 -4.31
N TRP A 51 -5.68 -19.23 -3.35
CA TRP A 51 -5.78 -18.57 -2.04
C TRP A 51 -4.43 -18.56 -1.29
N ILE A 52 -3.57 -19.56 -1.50
CA ILE A 52 -2.23 -19.60 -0.88
C ILE A 52 -1.38 -18.44 -1.41
N ALA A 53 -1.42 -18.19 -2.72
CA ALA A 53 -0.73 -17.06 -3.33
C ALA A 53 -1.31 -15.72 -2.85
N ALA A 54 -2.65 -15.59 -2.80
CA ALA A 54 -3.32 -14.40 -2.29
C ALA A 54 -2.91 -14.12 -0.83
N LEU A 55 -2.99 -15.12 0.05
CA LEU A 55 -2.61 -14.99 1.45
C LEU A 55 -1.13 -14.65 1.62
N SER A 56 -0.25 -15.31 0.85
CA SER A 56 1.20 -15.06 0.93
C SER A 56 1.54 -13.62 0.52
N LEU A 57 0.97 -13.14 -0.59
CA LEU A 57 1.16 -11.77 -1.05
C LEU A 57 0.59 -10.75 -0.06
N PHE A 58 -0.56 -11.03 0.54
CA PHE A 58 -1.16 -10.17 1.56
C PHE A 58 -0.24 -10.04 2.78
N VAL A 59 0.22 -11.18 3.34
CA VAL A 59 1.08 -11.20 4.52
C VAL A 59 2.43 -10.54 4.23
N ILE A 60 3.10 -10.93 3.15
CA ILE A 60 4.41 -10.37 2.79
C ILE A 60 4.29 -8.88 2.48
N GLY A 61 3.25 -8.48 1.73
CA GLY A 61 2.98 -7.09 1.41
C GLY A 61 2.82 -6.23 2.66
N TRP A 62 2.03 -6.68 3.64
CA TRP A 62 1.87 -5.99 4.93
C TRP A 62 3.14 -5.99 5.78
N LEU A 63 3.89 -7.08 5.84
CA LEU A 63 5.17 -7.12 6.54
C LEU A 63 6.13 -6.06 5.98
N LEU A 64 6.21 -5.93 4.66
CA LEU A 64 7.00 -4.87 4.02
C LEU A 64 6.51 -3.47 4.44
N GLN A 65 5.19 -3.20 4.45
CA GLN A 65 4.67 -1.91 4.93
C GLN A 65 5.11 -1.63 6.37
N PHE A 66 4.96 -2.59 7.28
CA PHE A 66 5.31 -2.41 8.69
C PHE A 66 6.81 -2.25 8.91
N ILE A 67 7.65 -2.99 8.18
CA ILE A 67 9.10 -2.80 8.19
C ILE A 67 9.43 -1.38 7.75
N GLY A 68 8.82 -0.89 6.67
CA GLY A 68 9.00 0.49 6.22
C GLY A 68 8.68 1.52 7.31
N HIS A 69 7.55 1.35 7.99
CA HIS A 69 7.14 2.25 9.08
C HIS A 69 8.03 2.15 10.33
N TYR A 70 8.58 0.97 10.61
CA TYR A 70 9.58 0.80 11.67
C TYR A 70 10.82 1.67 11.41
N PHE A 71 11.35 1.69 10.18
CA PHE A 71 12.48 2.54 9.82
C PHE A 71 12.12 4.02 9.68
N GLU A 72 10.90 4.35 9.27
CA GLU A 72 10.41 5.74 9.23
C GLU A 72 10.25 6.33 10.65
N GLY A 73 10.10 5.48 11.67
CA GLY A 73 9.85 5.92 13.05
C GLY A 73 8.46 6.52 13.28
N LYS A 74 7.55 6.36 12.31
CA LYS A 74 6.18 6.89 12.35
C LYS A 74 5.17 5.74 12.18
N PRO A 75 4.06 5.75 12.92
CA PRO A 75 3.01 4.76 12.72
C PRO A 75 2.35 4.94 11.33
N PRO A 76 1.83 3.86 10.73
CA PRO A 76 1.03 3.93 9.51
C PRO A 76 -0.12 4.93 9.59
N GLU A 77 -0.32 5.73 8.55
CA GLU A 77 -1.31 6.82 8.54
C GLU A 77 -2.75 6.31 8.54
N PHE A 78 -2.99 5.07 8.10
CA PHE A 78 -4.34 4.51 8.13
C PHE A 78 -4.89 4.34 9.56
N PHE A 79 -4.03 4.37 10.59
CA PHE A 79 -4.48 4.44 11.99
C PHE A 79 -5.09 5.79 12.34
N LYS A 80 -4.71 6.86 11.65
CA LYS A 80 -5.33 8.19 11.79
C LYS A 80 -6.55 8.31 10.88
N ASP A 81 -6.44 7.76 9.67
CA ASP A 81 -7.47 7.87 8.65
C ASP A 81 -7.39 6.74 7.62
N TYR A 82 -8.39 5.85 7.61
CA TYR A 82 -8.46 4.69 6.73
C TYR A 82 -8.30 5.03 5.24
N ARG A 83 -8.60 6.27 4.83
CA ARG A 83 -8.46 6.73 3.44
C ARG A 83 -7.02 6.61 2.93
N PHE A 84 -6.02 6.64 3.80
CA PHE A 84 -4.62 6.45 3.44
C PHE A 84 -4.30 5.07 2.83
N LEU A 85 -5.14 4.05 3.06
CA LEU A 85 -5.05 2.77 2.35
C LEU A 85 -5.20 2.95 0.83
N PHE A 86 -6.08 3.86 0.40
CA PHE A 86 -6.29 4.17 -1.02
C PHE A 86 -5.30 5.20 -1.56
N VAL A 87 -4.84 6.12 -0.70
CA VAL A 87 -3.84 7.12 -1.07
C VAL A 87 -2.51 6.44 -1.41
N GLY A 88 -2.08 5.44 -0.65
CA GLY A 88 -0.88 4.65 -0.95
C GLY A 88 -0.92 4.03 -2.35
N THR A 89 -2.04 3.41 -2.74
CA THR A 89 -2.23 2.85 -4.10
C THR A 89 -2.13 3.93 -5.18
N ARG A 90 -2.69 5.12 -4.96
CA ARG A 90 -2.58 6.22 -5.92
C ARG A 90 -1.19 6.82 -5.99
N TRP A 91 -0.49 6.96 -4.85
CA TRP A 91 0.91 7.36 -4.81
C TRP A 91 1.77 6.38 -5.62
N TRP A 92 1.56 5.08 -5.44
CA TRP A 92 2.25 4.04 -6.22
C TRP A 92 1.97 4.18 -7.71
N LEU A 93 0.70 4.34 -8.11
CA LEU A 93 0.33 4.56 -9.53
C LEU A 93 0.99 5.80 -10.13
N LYS A 94 1.02 6.92 -9.38
CA LYS A 94 1.68 8.16 -9.82
C LYS A 94 3.18 7.91 -10.00
N LYS A 95 3.84 7.29 -9.02
CA LYS A 95 5.26 6.93 -9.06
C LYS A 95 5.63 6.06 -10.26
N MET A 96 4.78 5.11 -10.64
CA MET A 96 5.04 4.21 -11.79
C MET A 96 4.84 4.89 -13.15
N ARG A 97 4.21 6.06 -13.22
CA ARG A 97 3.92 6.78 -14.47
C ARG A 97 4.96 7.85 -14.84
N GLY A 98 5.96 8.07 -13.98
CA GLY A 98 6.89 9.20 -14.08
C GLY A 98 6.31 10.48 -13.50
#